data_AF-N8WNK7-F1
#
_entry.id   AF-N8WNK7-F1
#
_cell.length_a   1.000
_cell.length_b   1.000
_cell.length_c   1.000
_cell.angle_alpha   90.00
_cell.angle_beta   90.00
_cell.angle_gamma   90.00
#
_symmetry.space_group_name_H-M   'P 1'
#
loop_
_entity.id
_entity.type
_entity.pdbx_description
1 polymer ?
#
loop_
_entity_poly.entity_id
_entity_poly.type
_entity_poly.pdbx_seq_one_letter_code
_entity_poly.pdbx_strand_id
1 'polypeptide(L)'
;MILKNKGEFFCRKTVERCYFGDNTWHYLTAKCFMSIHPDPKINRLNVLGEPLASCCYDPITGYFRNGFCHTSVTDVGQHTMCAQMTSDFLNFSQKVGNDLITPLPEVGFPGLKPGDFWCICVTRWVEAYQAGQAPPIKLNACHNAVLHYVPLNILVEYAV
;
A
#
# COMPACT_ATOMS: atom_id res chain seq x y z
N MET A 1 -19.94 -23.27 4.03
CA MET A 1 -18.84 -23.18 3.06
C MET A 1 -17.75 -22.34 3.70
N ILE A 2 -16.69 -23.00 4.19
CA ILE A 2 -15.65 -22.38 5.01
C ILE A 2 -14.62 -21.75 4.05
N LEU A 3 -14.54 -20.42 4.00
CA LEU A 3 -13.42 -19.73 3.34
C LEU A 3 -12.18 -19.95 4.22
N LYS A 4 -11.41 -21.00 3.88
CA LYS A 4 -10.11 -21.29 4.50
C LYS A 4 -9.04 -20.40 3.86
N ASN A 5 -8.27 -19.75 4.73
CA ASN A 5 -6.94 -19.17 4.52
C ASN A 5 -6.79 -18.11 3.42
N LYS A 6 -7.03 -16.83 3.77
CA LYS A 6 -6.29 -15.72 3.16
C LYS A 6 -5.05 -15.49 4.02
N GLY A 7 -3.87 -15.81 3.47
CA GLY A 7 -2.60 -15.55 4.14
C GLY A 7 -2.45 -14.07 4.43
N GLU A 8 -1.93 -13.73 5.61
CA GLU A 8 -1.59 -12.35 5.95
C GLU A 8 -0.42 -11.90 5.06
N PHE A 9 -0.70 -11.10 4.03
CA PHE A 9 0.32 -10.50 3.17
C PHE A 9 0.98 -9.33 3.91
N PHE A 10 1.91 -9.65 4.80
CA PHE A 10 2.82 -8.68 5.40
C PHE A 10 3.81 -8.17 4.36
N CYS A 11 4.19 -6.89 4.42
CA CYS A 11 5.26 -6.37 3.58
C CYS A 11 6.56 -7.13 3.92
N ARG A 12 6.91 -8.19 3.16
CA ARG A 12 8.10 -9.01 3.44
C ARG A 12 9.29 -8.50 2.64
N LYS A 13 10.23 -7.89 3.37
CA LYS A 13 11.61 -8.36 3.36
C LYS A 13 11.96 -8.71 4.80
N THR A 14 12.14 -10.01 5.07
CA THR A 14 12.92 -10.57 6.20
C THR A 14 12.84 -9.86 7.56
N VAL A 15 12.09 -10.48 8.49
CA VAL A 15 12.18 -10.32 9.96
C VAL A 15 11.82 -8.92 10.48
N GLU A 16 10.63 -8.81 11.07
CA GLU A 16 10.18 -7.64 11.84
C GLU A 16 11.24 -7.20 12.85
N ARG A 17 11.85 -6.04 12.61
CA ARG A 17 12.49 -5.25 13.65
C ARG A 17 11.50 -4.15 14.02
N CYS A 18 10.81 -4.33 15.13
CA CYS A 18 9.95 -3.30 15.70
C CYS A 18 10.73 -2.40 16.64
N TYR A 19 10.54 -1.09 16.50
CA TYR A 19 11.06 -0.07 17.40
C TYR A 19 9.97 0.29 18.41
N PHE A 20 10.15 -0.10 19.68
CA PHE A 20 9.14 0.08 20.72
C PHE A 20 9.23 1.43 21.46
N GLY A 21 10.01 2.39 20.93
CA GLY A 21 10.18 3.69 21.57
C GLY A 21 10.99 3.66 22.88
N ASP A 22 11.56 2.51 23.23
CA ASP A 22 12.34 2.24 24.44
C ASP A 22 13.85 2.02 24.15
N ASN A 23 14.31 2.39 22.95
CA ASN A 23 15.66 2.14 22.42
C ASN A 23 16.06 0.66 22.31
N THR A 24 15.12 -0.29 22.25
CA THR A 24 15.42 -1.72 22.08
C THR A 24 14.78 -2.33 20.83
N TRP A 25 15.51 -3.28 20.23
CA TRP A 25 15.04 -4.08 19.09
C TRP A 25 14.63 -5.46 19.59
N HIS A 26 13.35 -5.81 19.49
CA HIS A 26 12.84 -7.12 19.89
C HIS A 26 12.56 -8.02 18.67
N TYR A 27 13.11 -9.24 18.70
CA TYR A 27 12.71 -10.32 17.80
C TYR A 27 11.65 -11.16 18.50
N LEU A 28 10.36 -10.98 18.17
CA LEU A 28 9.26 -11.76 18.75
C LEU A 28 8.31 -12.28 17.67
N THR A 29 7.95 -13.55 17.84
CA THR A 29 7.32 -14.45 16.89
C THR A 29 5.80 -14.34 16.76
N ALA A 30 5.13 -13.24 17.15
CA ALA A 30 3.66 -13.20 17.00
C ALA A 30 2.90 -11.86 17.02
N LYS A 31 3.45 -10.71 17.44
CA LYS A 31 2.59 -9.51 17.67
C LYS A 31 3.33 -8.18 17.50
N CYS A 32 3.94 -7.94 16.35
CA CYS A 32 4.37 -6.58 16.03
C CYS A 32 4.22 -6.24 14.54
N PHE A 33 2.98 -6.26 14.09
CA PHE A 33 2.57 -5.39 12.99
C PHE A 33 1.47 -4.49 13.52
N MET A 34 1.71 -3.19 13.56
CA MET A 34 0.63 -2.22 13.64
C MET A 34 -0.12 -2.29 12.31
N SER A 35 -0.92 -3.35 12.15
CA SER A 35 -1.84 -3.47 11.03
C SER A 35 -2.69 -2.20 11.01
N ILE A 36 -3.09 -1.69 12.17
CA ILE A 36 -3.82 -0.44 12.33
C ILE A 36 -2.93 0.60 13.01
N HIS A 37 -3.10 1.89 12.71
CA HIS A 37 -2.29 2.97 13.30
C HIS A 37 -2.51 3.07 14.84
N PRO A 38 -1.45 3.28 15.64
CA PRO A 38 -1.52 3.36 17.12
C PRO A 38 -2.41 4.49 17.62
N ASP A 39 -2.33 5.65 16.96
CA ASP A 39 -3.21 6.78 17.26
C ASP A 39 -4.58 6.57 16.60
N PRO A 40 -5.65 6.34 17.39
CA PRO A 40 -6.99 6.13 16.85
C PRO A 40 -7.55 7.34 16.10
N LYS A 41 -7.04 8.56 16.36
CA LYS A 41 -7.55 9.79 15.74
C LYS A 41 -7.25 9.87 14.25
N ILE A 42 -6.17 9.21 13.82
CA ILE A 42 -5.76 9.22 12.42
C ILE A 42 -6.14 7.96 11.67
N ASN A 43 -6.73 6.96 12.36
CA ASN A 43 -7.29 5.82 11.67
C ASN A 43 -8.39 6.27 10.70
N ARG A 44 -8.30 5.73 9.49
CA ARG A 44 -9.28 5.91 8.41
C ARG A 44 -9.93 4.57 8.11
N LEU A 45 -10.95 4.59 7.27
CA LEU A 45 -11.59 3.37 6.81
C LEU A 45 -10.92 2.90 5.52
N ASN A 46 -10.78 1.59 5.37
CA ASN A 46 -10.45 0.95 4.11
C ASN A 46 -11.71 0.76 3.24
N VAL A 47 -11.53 0.23 2.02
CA VAL A 47 -12.62 -0.04 1.07
C VAL A 47 -13.62 -1.10 1.55
N LEU A 48 -13.33 -1.82 2.64
CA LEU A 48 -14.22 -2.79 3.28
C LEU A 48 -15.03 -2.19 4.45
N GLY A 49 -14.79 -0.92 4.78
CA GLY A 49 -15.41 -0.26 5.93
C GLY A 49 -14.76 -0.59 7.28
N GLU A 50 -13.58 -1.20 7.28
CA GLU A 50 -12.80 -1.54 8.47
C GLU A 50 -11.66 -0.53 8.69
N PRO A 51 -11.00 -0.49 9.87
CA PRO A 51 -9.81 0.33 10.06
C PRO A 51 -8.73 0.07 9.00
N LEU A 52 -8.14 1.15 8.49
CA LEU A 52 -7.15 1.09 7.42
C LEU A 52 -5.90 0.36 7.87
N ALA A 53 -5.54 -0.69 7.13
CA ALA A 53 -4.35 -1.45 7.38
C ALA A 53 -3.08 -0.73 6.85
N SER A 54 -1.92 -1.00 7.45
CA SER A 54 -0.63 -0.58 6.90
C SER A 54 -0.40 -1.21 5.53
N CYS A 55 0.09 -0.41 4.59
CA CYS A 55 0.51 -0.89 3.28
C CYS A 55 1.90 -1.51 3.33
N CYS A 56 2.91 -0.72 3.74
CA CYS A 56 4.30 -1.15 3.90
C CYS A 56 5.17 -0.17 4.70
N TYR A 57 6.18 -0.68 5.42
CA TYR A 57 7.21 0.11 6.11
C TYR A 57 8.62 -0.07 5.56
N ASP A 58 8.87 -1.06 4.70
CA ASP A 58 10.15 -1.29 4.04
C ASP A 58 9.95 -1.75 2.58
N PRO A 59 9.92 -0.82 1.61
CA PRO A 59 10.15 0.61 1.79
C PRO A 59 8.97 1.33 2.44
N ILE A 60 9.25 2.39 3.22
CA ILE A 60 8.18 3.18 3.86
C ILE A 60 7.38 3.96 2.83
N THR A 61 6.08 3.69 2.77
CA THR A 61 5.18 4.25 1.76
C THR A 61 4.18 5.26 2.34
N GLY A 62 3.24 5.70 1.51
CA GLY A 62 2.20 6.67 1.83
C GLY A 62 2.64 8.09 1.53
N TYR A 63 1.67 8.95 1.23
CA TYR A 63 1.90 10.39 1.01
C TYR A 63 2.63 11.03 2.20
N PHE A 64 2.24 10.67 3.43
CA PHE A 64 2.86 11.14 4.67
C PHE A 64 4.10 10.35 5.11
N ARG A 65 4.54 9.35 4.32
CA ARG A 65 5.64 8.44 4.68
C ARG A 65 5.46 7.81 6.08
N ASN A 66 4.25 7.35 6.37
CA ASN A 66 3.88 6.72 7.65
C ASN A 66 3.50 5.23 7.49
N GLY A 67 3.65 4.68 6.29
CA GLY A 67 3.34 3.30 5.95
C GLY A 67 1.87 3.00 5.67
N PHE A 68 0.98 4.00 5.69
CA PHE A 68 -0.44 3.88 5.38
C PHE A 68 -0.80 4.69 4.14
N CYS A 69 -1.83 4.26 3.39
CA CYS A 69 -2.38 5.03 2.27
C CYS A 69 -3.35 6.12 2.75
N HIS A 70 -2.95 6.84 3.80
CA HIS A 70 -3.61 8.07 4.24
C HIS A 70 -3.41 9.17 3.19
N THR A 71 -4.42 10.03 3.08
CA THR A 71 -4.44 11.14 2.14
C THR A 71 -4.94 12.42 2.82
N SER A 72 -4.82 13.56 2.14
CA SER A 72 -5.36 14.86 2.54
C SER A 72 -5.77 15.65 1.31
N VAL A 73 -6.41 16.80 1.53
CA VAL A 73 -6.74 17.76 0.47
C VAL A 73 -5.52 18.27 -0.32
N THR A 74 -4.31 18.15 0.24
CA THR A 74 -3.05 18.55 -0.43
C THR A 74 -2.43 17.41 -1.24
N ASP A 75 -2.90 16.18 -1.06
CA ASP A 75 -2.49 15.02 -1.86
C ASP A 75 -3.31 14.97 -3.15
N VAL A 76 -2.97 15.84 -4.10
CA VAL A 76 -3.65 15.94 -5.39
C VAL A 76 -3.63 14.61 -6.16
N GLY A 77 -2.59 13.79 -5.96
CA GLY A 77 -2.44 12.48 -6.56
C GLY A 77 -3.34 11.40 -5.93
N GLN A 78 -3.83 11.62 -4.72
CA GLN A 78 -4.62 10.67 -3.94
C GLN A 78 -3.95 9.29 -3.86
N HIS A 79 -2.82 9.23 -3.14
CA HIS A 79 -2.03 8.03 -2.88
C HIS A 79 -2.76 7.09 -1.90
N THR A 80 -3.91 6.59 -2.34
CA THR A 80 -4.95 5.94 -1.54
C THR A 80 -5.03 4.44 -1.78
N MET A 81 -4.28 3.91 -2.76
CA MET A 81 -4.35 2.50 -3.16
C MET A 81 -3.03 1.78 -2.86
N CYS A 82 -3.08 0.77 -2.00
CA CYS A 82 -1.93 -0.09 -1.70
C CYS A 82 -1.79 -1.18 -2.76
N ALA A 83 -0.85 -1.01 -3.68
CA ALA A 83 -0.59 -1.94 -4.77
C ALA A 83 0.71 -2.73 -4.54
N GLN A 84 0.71 -4.00 -4.96
CA GLN A 84 1.92 -4.81 -5.09
C GLN A 84 2.55 -4.54 -6.46
N MET A 85 3.76 -3.99 -6.48
CA MET A 85 4.43 -3.67 -7.73
C MET A 85 4.68 -4.95 -8.53
N THR A 86 4.37 -4.91 -9.83
CA THR A 86 4.71 -5.94 -10.80
C THR A 86 5.65 -5.36 -11.84
N SER A 87 6.44 -6.20 -12.51
CA SER A 87 7.31 -5.73 -13.61
C SER A 87 6.49 -5.04 -14.71
N ASP A 88 5.31 -5.59 -15.02
CA ASP A 88 4.41 -5.08 -16.05
C ASP A 88 3.85 -3.70 -15.68
N PHE A 89 3.35 -3.54 -14.45
CA PHE A 89 2.87 -2.24 -13.97
C PHE A 89 3.99 -1.20 -13.92
N LEU A 90 5.17 -1.54 -13.40
CA LEU A 90 6.29 -0.61 -13.32
C LEU A 90 6.73 -0.12 -14.71
N ASN A 91 6.85 -1.04 -15.66
CA ASN A 91 7.19 -0.71 -17.05
C ASN A 91 6.10 0.13 -17.72
N PHE A 92 4.82 -0.21 -17.52
CA PHE A 92 3.70 0.56 -18.02
C PHE A 92 3.70 1.98 -17.44
N SER A 93 3.79 2.07 -16.11
CA SER A 93 3.78 3.32 -15.35
C SER A 93 4.89 4.27 -15.82
N GLN A 94 6.12 3.76 -16.01
CA GLN A 94 7.22 4.57 -16.53
C GLN A 94 6.92 5.10 -17.96
N LYS A 95 6.39 4.26 -18.85
CA LYS A 95 6.04 4.65 -20.23
C LYS A 95 4.98 5.73 -20.31
N VAL A 96 4.04 5.77 -19.35
CA VAL A 96 3.00 6.81 -19.26
C VAL A 96 3.40 8.00 -18.37
N GLY A 97 4.70 8.17 -18.12
CA GLY A 97 5.26 9.32 -17.43
C GLY A 97 5.14 9.29 -15.91
N ASN A 98 4.97 8.11 -15.31
CA ASN A 98 5.00 7.90 -13.86
C ASN A 98 6.13 6.92 -13.51
N ASP A 99 7.37 7.43 -13.48
CA ASP A 99 8.54 6.61 -13.15
C ASP A 99 8.56 6.28 -11.65
N LEU A 100 8.29 5.01 -11.34
CA LEU A 100 8.37 4.45 -9.99
C LEU A 100 9.62 3.57 -9.79
N ILE A 101 10.49 3.46 -10.80
CA ILE A 101 11.67 2.59 -10.81
C ILE A 101 12.90 3.39 -10.41
N THR A 102 13.06 4.59 -10.98
CA THR A 102 14.24 5.44 -10.75
C THR A 102 14.23 6.01 -9.32
N PRO A 103 15.26 5.75 -8.49
CA PRO A 103 15.36 6.35 -7.17
C PRO A 103 15.49 7.88 -7.23
N LEU A 104 14.85 8.58 -6.29
CA LEU A 104 14.96 10.03 -6.08
C LEU A 104 15.36 10.29 -4.61
N PRO A 105 16.67 10.22 -4.28
CA PRO A 105 17.16 10.35 -2.91
C PRO A 105 16.78 11.67 -2.24
N GLU A 106 16.70 12.76 -3.01
CA GLU A 106 16.37 14.10 -2.54
C GLU A 106 14.98 14.23 -1.92
N VAL A 107 14.05 13.32 -2.28
CA VAL A 107 12.70 13.23 -1.70
C VAL A 107 12.48 11.92 -0.94
N GLY A 108 13.56 11.17 -0.67
CA GLY A 108 13.49 9.90 0.06
C GLY A 108 12.70 8.81 -0.68
N PHE A 109 12.69 8.82 -2.01
CA PHE A 109 12.06 7.78 -2.81
C PHE A 109 13.11 6.74 -3.24
N PRO A 110 13.00 5.46 -2.81
CA PRO A 110 14.07 4.48 -3.02
C PRO A 110 14.11 3.88 -4.43
N GLY A 111 13.11 4.14 -5.27
CA GLY A 111 12.83 3.33 -6.46
C GLY A 111 12.22 1.99 -6.06
N LEU A 112 11.22 1.53 -6.81
CA LEU A 112 10.45 0.33 -6.49
C LEU A 112 10.85 -0.83 -7.40
N LYS A 113 10.71 -2.04 -6.87
CA LYS A 113 10.90 -3.28 -7.60
C LYS A 113 9.69 -4.20 -7.48
N PRO A 114 9.55 -5.20 -8.37
CA PRO A 114 8.47 -6.18 -8.27
C PRO A 114 8.42 -6.82 -6.87
N GLY A 115 7.21 -6.92 -6.33
CA GLY A 115 6.94 -7.45 -4.99
C GLY A 115 6.86 -6.39 -3.87
N ASP A 116 7.41 -5.19 -4.08
CA ASP A 116 7.25 -4.10 -3.11
C ASP A 116 5.78 -3.67 -3.03
N PHE A 117 5.32 -3.29 -1.83
CA PHE A 117 4.00 -2.66 -1.66
C PHE A 117 4.14 -1.15 -1.56
N TRP A 118 3.31 -0.43 -2.31
CA TRP A 118 3.36 1.03 -2.35
C TRP A 118 1.97 1.64 -2.49
N CYS A 119 1.74 2.75 -1.78
CA CYS A 119 0.57 3.59 -1.97
C CYS A 119 0.74 4.41 -3.25
N ILE A 120 0.00 4.05 -4.29
CA ILE A 120 0.00 4.75 -5.58
C ILE A 120 -1.24 5.64 -5.71
N CYS A 121 -1.15 6.63 -6.59
CA CYS A 121 -2.30 7.42 -7.02
C CYS A 121 -3.40 6.51 -7.57
N VAL A 122 -4.63 6.63 -7.06
CA VAL A 122 -5.76 5.81 -7.52
C VAL A 122 -6.00 5.95 -9.03
N THR A 123 -5.81 7.14 -9.58
CA THR A 123 -5.97 7.41 -11.02
C THR A 123 -4.92 6.69 -11.86
N ARG A 124 -3.69 6.50 -11.36
CA ARG A 124 -2.64 5.72 -12.04
C ARG A 124 -2.95 4.22 -12.04
N TRP A 125 -3.60 3.72 -11.00
CA TRP A 125 -4.10 2.35 -11.02
C TRP A 125 -5.26 2.19 -12.00
N VAL A 126 -6.20 3.14 -12.07
CA VAL A 126 -7.30 3.13 -13.06
C VAL A 126 -6.78 3.14 -14.50
N GLU A 127 -5.78 3.98 -14.77
CA GLU A 127 -5.09 4.03 -16.08
C GLU A 127 -4.48 2.65 -16.43
N ALA A 128 -3.79 2.02 -15.47
CA ALA A 128 -3.24 0.68 -15.65
C ALA A 128 -4.33 -0.39 -15.82
N TYR A 129 -5.45 -0.30 -15.10
CA TYR A 129 -6.59 -1.22 -15.22
C TYR A 129 -7.18 -1.17 -16.64
N GLN A 130 -7.40 0.03 -17.17
CA GLN A 130 -7.89 0.23 -18.53
C GLN A 130 -6.92 -0.31 -19.60
N ALA A 131 -5.62 -0.28 -19.31
CA ALA A 131 -4.58 -0.84 -20.18
C ALA A 131 -4.34 -2.35 -19.98
N GLY A 132 -5.05 -3.01 -19.06
CA GLY A 132 -4.83 -4.42 -18.73
C GLY A 132 -3.51 -4.69 -17.99
N GLN A 133 -2.94 -3.68 -17.34
CA GLN A 133 -1.63 -3.70 -16.64
C GLN A 133 -1.77 -3.38 -15.13
N ALA A 134 -2.98 -3.41 -14.59
CA ALA A 134 -3.21 -3.08 -13.18
C ALA A 134 -2.51 -4.09 -12.25
N PRO A 135 -1.76 -3.60 -11.24
CA PRO A 135 -1.12 -4.46 -10.26
C PRO A 135 -2.14 -5.00 -9.24
N PRO A 136 -1.84 -6.14 -8.58
CA PRO A 136 -2.62 -6.61 -7.45
C PRO A 136 -2.60 -5.63 -6.27
N ILE A 137 -3.61 -5.71 -5.39
CA ILE A 137 -3.80 -4.74 -4.30
C ILE A 137 -4.10 -5.42 -2.95
N LYS A 138 -3.70 -4.76 -1.85
CA LYS A 138 -4.13 -5.13 -0.50
C LYS A 138 -5.40 -4.36 -0.14
N LEU A 139 -6.56 -5.00 -0.24
CA LEU A 139 -7.85 -4.35 0.02
C LEU A 139 -7.92 -3.68 1.40
N ASN A 140 -7.44 -4.36 2.44
CA ASN A 140 -7.47 -3.83 3.80
C ASN A 140 -6.60 -2.57 3.99
N ALA A 141 -5.64 -2.32 3.09
CA ALA A 141 -4.74 -1.16 3.09
C ALA A 141 -5.09 -0.12 2.00
N CYS A 142 -6.18 -0.31 1.26
CA CYS A 142 -6.71 0.69 0.32
C CYS A 142 -7.73 1.58 1.05
N HIS A 143 -7.51 2.90 1.01
CA HIS A 143 -8.37 3.89 1.66
C HIS A 143 -9.78 3.90 1.04
N ASN A 144 -10.82 4.13 1.85
CA ASN A 144 -12.21 4.08 1.38
C ASN A 144 -12.52 5.02 0.19
N ALA A 145 -11.83 6.15 0.10
CA ALA A 145 -11.93 7.12 -1.00
C ALA A 145 -11.68 6.49 -2.40
N VAL A 146 -10.97 5.36 -2.48
CA VAL A 146 -10.80 4.59 -3.72
C VAL A 146 -12.15 4.21 -4.34
N LEU A 147 -13.19 3.99 -3.53
CA LEU A 147 -14.52 3.62 -4.00
C LEU A 147 -15.21 4.70 -4.84
N HIS A 148 -14.74 5.95 -4.81
CA HIS A 148 -15.20 6.99 -5.74
C HIS A 148 -14.69 6.79 -7.17
N TYR A 149 -13.64 5.97 -7.35
CA TYR A 149 -12.96 5.73 -8.64
C TYR A 149 -13.20 4.33 -9.18
N VAL A 150 -13.19 3.32 -8.30
CA VAL A 150 -13.26 1.91 -8.68
C VAL A 150 -14.26 1.19 -7.77
N PRO A 151 -15.27 0.50 -8.32
CA PRO A 151 -16.24 -0.20 -7.50
C PRO A 151 -15.61 -1.43 -6.82
N LEU A 152 -16.10 -1.77 -5.63
CA LEU A 152 -15.51 -2.81 -4.79
C LEU A 152 -15.39 -4.17 -5.49
N ASN A 153 -16.35 -4.56 -6.34
CA ASN A 153 -16.30 -5.83 -7.05
C ASN A 153 -15.06 -5.95 -7.94
N ILE A 154 -14.66 -4.86 -8.63
CA ILE A 154 -13.44 -4.83 -9.44
C ILE A 154 -12.20 -4.89 -8.55
N LEU A 155 -12.19 -4.15 -7.44
CA LEU A 155 -11.06 -4.20 -6.49
C LEU A 155 -10.83 -5.62 -5.95
N VAL A 156 -11.91 -6.37 -5.69
CA VAL A 156 -11.84 -7.75 -5.18
C VAL A 156 -11.18 -8.70 -6.17
N GLU A 157 -11.33 -8.47 -7.48
CA GLU A 157 -10.68 -9.29 -8.52
C GLU A 157 -9.15 -9.16 -8.50
N TYR A 158 -8.62 -8.05 -8.00
CA TYR A 158 -7.18 -7.77 -7.91
C TYR A 158 -6.60 -7.99 -6.50
N ALA A 159 -7.40 -8.49 -5.56
CA ALA A 159 -6.97 -8.63 -4.18
C ALA A 159 -5.90 -9.72 -4.00
N VAL A 160 -4.86 -9.41 -3.20
CA VAL A 160 -3.89 -10.37 -2.67
C VAL A 160 -4.07 -10.56 -1.17
#